data_AF-A0A534JGB6-F1
#
_entry.id   AF-A0A534JGB6-F1
#
_cell.length_a   1.000
_cell.length_b   1.000
_cell.length_c   1.000
_cell.angle_alpha   90.00
_cell.angle_beta   90.00
_cell.angle_gamma   90.00
#
_symmetry.space_group_name_H-M   'P 1'
#
loop_
_entity.id
_entity.type
_entity.pdbx_description
1 polymer ?
#
loop_
_entity_poly.entity_id
_entity_poly.type
_entity_poly.pdbx_seq_one_letter_code
_entity_poly.pdbx_strand_id
1 'polypeptide(L)' 'MAAKWRLEGEYIQSCNCDYGCPCNFDAYPTRGHCEALAGYRITKGSFDGTTLDGVKFAWGLWWPKAIHE' A
#
# COMPACT_ATOMS: atom_id res chain seq x y z
N MET A 1 2.86 -19.03 17.76
CA MET A 1 1.74 -18.10 17.99
C MET A 1 1.80 -17.03 16.93
N ALA A 2 0.65 -16.50 16.48
CA ALA A 2 0.64 -15.37 15.56
C ALA A 2 1.13 -14.10 16.28
N ALA A 3 1.93 -13.27 15.60
CA ALA A 3 2.39 -11.99 16.15
C ALA A 3 1.20 -11.09 16.50
N LYS A 4 1.23 -10.43 17.66
CA LYS A 4 0.21 -9.45 18.05
C LYS A 4 0.60 -8.10 17.48
N TRP A 5 -0.20 -7.60 16.54
CA TRP A 5 0.07 -6.34 15.87
C TRP A 5 -1.18 -5.46 15.75
N ARG A 6 -0.95 -4.15 15.66
CA ARG A 6 -1.96 -3.14 15.29
C ARG A 6 -1.27 -2.00 14.56
N LEU A 7 -1.88 -1.49 13.49
CA LEU A 7 -1.46 -0.28 12.80
C LEU A 7 -2.65 0.64 12.58
N GLU A 8 -2.45 1.92 12.85
CA GLU A 8 -3.33 3.04 12.54
C GLU A 8 -2.46 4.12 11.90
N GLY A 9 -2.94 4.74 10.82
CA GLY A 9 -2.10 5.66 10.08
C GLY A 9 -2.77 6.33 8.91
N GLU A 10 -1.97 7.18 8.27
CA GLU A 10 -2.30 7.93 7.07
C GLU A 10 -1.62 7.24 5.88
N TYR A 11 -2.29 7.27 4.73
CA TYR A 11 -1.82 6.65 3.50
C TYR A 11 -2.10 7.57 2.32
N ILE A 12 -1.12 7.66 1.43
CA ILE A 12 -1.24 8.33 0.14
C ILE A 12 -0.69 7.42 -0.95
N GLN A 13 -1.36 7.38 -2.10
CA GLN A 13 -0.88 6.63 -3.26
C GLN A 13 -1.03 7.43 -4.54
N SER A 14 -0.07 7.22 -5.44
CA SER A 14 -0.15 7.58 -6.86
C SER A 14 -0.04 6.31 -7.70
N CYS A 15 -0.80 6.25 -8.80
CA CYS A 15 -0.81 5.16 -9.76
C CYS A 15 -0.81 5.73 -11.18
N ASN A 16 -0.26 4.99 -12.14
CA ASN A 16 -0.26 5.33 -13.58
C ASN A 16 -1.62 5.18 -14.28
N CYS A 17 -2.61 4.56 -13.62
CA CYS A 17 -3.94 4.29 -14.18
C CYS A 17 -4.93 5.44 -13.97
N ASP A 18 -6.14 5.28 -14.52
CA ASP A 18 -7.25 6.19 -14.28
C ASP A 18 -7.62 6.27 -12.79
N TYR A 19 -8.47 7.25 -12.46
CA TYR A 19 -8.86 7.55 -11.10
C TYR A 19 -9.29 6.30 -10.32
N GLY A 20 -8.92 6.27 -9.04
CA GLY A 20 -9.28 5.18 -8.13
C GLY A 20 -8.41 3.93 -8.23
N CYS A 21 -7.43 3.85 -9.15
CA CYS A 21 -6.55 2.69 -9.30
C CYS A 21 -7.37 1.39 -9.52
N PRO A 22 -7.93 1.19 -10.73
CA PRO A 22 -8.96 0.19 -11.02
C PRO A 22 -8.63 -1.24 -10.55
N CYS A 23 -7.35 -1.62 -10.55
CA CYS A 23 -6.88 -2.94 -10.11
C CYS A 23 -7.07 -3.23 -8.62
N ASN A 24 -7.31 -2.21 -7.78
CA ASN A 24 -7.71 -2.41 -6.39
C ASN A 24 -9.15 -2.95 -6.26
N PHE A 25 -9.93 -2.87 -7.34
CA PHE A 25 -11.32 -3.29 -7.44
C PHE A 25 -11.51 -4.36 -8.53
N ASP A 26 -10.47 -5.17 -8.76
CA ASP A 26 -10.45 -6.28 -9.72
C ASP A 26 -10.67 -5.89 -11.20
N ALA A 27 -10.45 -4.62 -11.55
CA ALA A 27 -10.43 -4.18 -12.94
C ALA A 27 -9.01 -4.12 -13.51
N TYR A 28 -8.87 -4.28 -14.83
CA TYR A 28 -7.56 -4.24 -15.49
C TYR A 28 -6.91 -2.84 -15.43
N PRO A 29 -5.57 -2.75 -15.40
CA PRO A 29 -4.86 -1.49 -15.44
C PRO A 29 -5.08 -0.76 -16.78
N THR A 30 -5.36 0.54 -16.73
CA THR A 30 -5.59 1.40 -17.91
C THR A 30 -4.46 1.30 -18.95
N ARG A 31 -3.21 1.12 -18.49
CA ARG A 31 -2.02 1.09 -19.35
C ARG A 31 -1.45 -0.31 -19.58
N GLY A 32 -2.18 -1.36 -19.19
CA GLY A 32 -1.75 -2.75 -19.32
C GLY A 32 -0.69 -3.22 -18.32
N HIS A 33 -0.16 -2.33 -17.47
CA HIS A 33 0.79 -2.61 -16.40
C HIS A 33 0.55 -1.66 -15.22
N CYS A 34 1.00 -2.03 -14.03
CA CYS A 34 0.88 -1.21 -12.84
C CYS A 34 2.22 -0.54 -12.50
N GLU A 35 2.19 0.77 -12.30
CA GLU A 35 3.26 1.55 -11.68
C GLU A 35 2.64 2.37 -10.55
N ALA A 36 3.13 2.19 -9.33
CA ALA A 36 2.58 2.89 -8.17
C ALA A 36 3.64 3.32 -7.18
N LEU A 37 3.36 4.43 -6.51
CA LEU A 37 4.09 4.91 -5.35
C LEU A 37 3.10 5.05 -4.20
N ALA A 38 3.40 4.41 -3.07
CA ALA A 38 2.59 4.47 -1.87
C ALA A 38 3.42 4.97 -0.69
N GLY A 39 2.92 5.97 0.02
CA GLY A 39 3.51 6.52 1.24
C GLY A 39 2.61 6.25 2.44
N TYR A 40 3.24 5.89 3.56
CA TYR A 40 2.56 5.57 4.81
C TYR A 40 3.19 6.34 5.96
N ARG A 41 2.34 6.74 6.90
CA ARG A 41 2.75 7.26 8.21
C ARG A 41 1.93 6.56 9.28
N ILE A 42 2.60 5.84 10.16
CA ILE A 42 1.97 5.20 11.31
C ILE A 42 1.72 6.29 12.36
N THR A 43 0.46 6.59 12.65
CA THR A 43 0.07 7.51 13.73
C THR A 43 0.06 6.79 15.07
N LYS A 44 -0.34 5.51 15.09
CA LYS A 44 -0.26 4.64 16.26
C LYS A 44 -0.07 3.18 15.83
N GLY A 45 0.94 2.49 16.36
CA GLY A 45 1.20 1.12 15.96
C GLY A 45 2.10 0.33 16.92
N SER A 46 1.89 -0.99 16.92
CA SER A 46 2.75 -1.92 17.64
C SER A 46 2.85 -3.27 16.93
N PHE A 47 4.00 -3.92 17.11
CA PHE A 47 4.28 -5.27 16.62
C PHE A 47 5.07 -6.03 17.69
N ASP A 48 4.46 -7.03 18.32
CA ASP A 48 5.08 -7.87 19.38
C ASP A 48 5.82 -7.07 20.48
N GLY A 49 5.18 -5.98 20.94
CA GLY A 49 5.73 -5.11 21.97
C GLY A 49 6.69 -4.03 21.45
N THR A 50 7.06 -4.05 20.17
CA THR A 50 7.81 -2.98 19.53
C THR A 50 6.86 -1.87 19.11
N THR A 51 7.10 -0.64 19.59
CA THR A 51 6.34 0.55 19.18
C THR A 51 6.73 1.00 17.78
N LEU A 52 5.74 1.30 16.95
CA LEU A 52 5.91 1.78 15.57
C LEU A 52 5.37 3.20 15.34
N ASP A 53 4.97 3.89 16.41
CA ASP A 53 4.46 5.26 16.35
C ASP A 53 5.44 6.20 15.63
N GLY A 54 4.93 6.96 14.66
CA GLY A 54 5.72 7.93 13.90
C GLY A 54 6.57 7.35 12.77
N VAL A 55 6.66 6.01 12.63
CA VAL A 55 7.36 5.37 11.52
C VAL A 55 6.71 5.78 10.19
N LYS A 56 7.55 6.16 9.23
CA LYS A 56 7.16 6.49 7.86
C LYS A 56 7.88 5.56 6.91
N PHE A 57 7.16 5.05 5.94
CA PHE A 57 7.72 4.17 4.92
C PHE A 57 7.03 4.39 3.59
N ALA A 58 7.68 4.01 2.50
CA ALA A 58 7.16 4.15 1.16
C ALA A 58 7.48 2.92 0.31
N TRP A 59 6.65 2.68 -0.71
CA TRP A 59 6.76 1.57 -1.64
C TRP A 59 6.82 2.13 -3.06
N GLY A 60 7.83 1.71 -3.81
CA GLY A 60 7.85 1.79 -5.26
C GLY A 60 7.45 0.43 -5.82
N LEU A 61 6.41 0.41 -6.64
CA LEU A 61 5.74 -0.80 -7.06
C LEU A 61 5.63 -0.86 -8.58
N TRP A 62 5.86 -2.05 -9.13
CA TRP A 62 5.71 -2.33 -10.54
C TRP A 62 5.18 -3.76 -10.73
N TRP A 63 4.12 -3.90 -11.53
CA TRP A 63 3.67 -5.19 -12.04
C TRP A 63 3.54 -5.15 -13.56
N PRO A 64 3.92 -6.23 -14.26
CA PRO A 64 3.78 -6.33 -15.70
C PRO A 64 2.31 -6.42 -16.16
N LYS A 65 1.37 -6.69 -15.23
CA LYS A 65 -0.07 -6.89 -15.47
C LYS A 65 -0.88 -6.35 -14.28
N ALA A 66 -2.14 -6.76 -14.14
CA ALA A 66 -2.95 -6.42 -12.96
C ALA A 66 -2.36 -7.04 -11.68
N ILE A 67 -2.57 -6.39 -10.53
CA ILE A 67 -1.99 -6.81 -9.25
C ILE A 67 -2.58 -8.12 -8.69
N HIS A 68 -3.74 -8.53 -9.20
CA HIS A 68 -4.48 -9.73 -8.80
C HIS A 68 -4.24 -10.92 -9.74
N GLU A 69 -3.32 -10.79 -10.69
CA GLU A 69 -2.82 -11.86 -11.55
C GLU A 69 -1.43 -12.33 -11.09
#